data_AF-A0A379UVC9-F1
#
_entry.id   AF-A0A379UVC9-F1
#
_cell.length_a   1.000
_cell.length_b   1.000
_cell.length_c   1.000
_cell.angle_alpha   90.00
_cell.angle_beta   90.00
_cell.angle_gamma   90.00
#
_symmetry.space_group_name_H-M   'P 1'
#
loop_
_entity.id
_entity.type
_entity.pdbx_description
1 polymer ?
#
loop_
_entity_poly.entity_id
_entity_poly.type
_entity_poly.pdbx_seq_one_letter_code
_entity_poly.pdbx_strand_id
1 'polypeptide(L)'
;MAQPGLTTGQLLELYRGTNDAATLEKLSMWDDIADKAIAEKTFTDSLNHMFDSLLQLRQEELIARDRTHGLSSEERRELWTLNQELARK
;
A
#
# COMPACT_ATOMS: atom_id res chain seq x y z
N MET A 1 21.61 3.87 1.65
CA MET A 1 22.41 2.65 1.39
C MET A 1 21.68 1.49 2.04
N ALA A 2 21.49 0.36 1.36
CA ALA A 2 20.86 -0.81 1.98
C ALA A 2 21.77 -1.37 3.08
N GLN A 3 21.21 -1.72 4.24
CA GLN A 3 21.92 -2.36 5.35
C GLN A 3 21.45 -3.82 5.46
N PRO A 4 21.96 -4.74 4.62
CA PRO A 4 21.60 -6.15 4.70
C PRO A 4 22.04 -6.75 6.04
N GLY A 5 21.21 -7.62 6.63
CA GLY A 5 21.49 -8.28 7.92
C GLY A 5 21.09 -7.48 9.16
N LEU A 6 20.36 -6.38 8.98
CA LEU A 6 19.91 -5.51 10.07
C LEU A 6 18.79 -6.18 10.89
N THR A 7 18.88 -6.07 12.21
CA THR A 7 17.89 -6.61 13.16
C THR A 7 16.71 -5.67 13.37
N THR A 8 15.56 -6.17 13.85
CA THR A 8 14.38 -5.34 14.16
C THR A 8 14.71 -4.18 15.11
N GLY A 9 15.51 -4.42 16.16
CA GLY A 9 15.91 -3.36 17.09
C GLY A 9 16.76 -2.27 16.42
N GLN A 10 17.74 -2.66 15.60
CA GLN A 10 18.54 -1.70 14.82
C GLN A 10 17.69 -0.92 13.81
N LEU A 11 16.61 -1.50 13.29
CA LEU A 11 15.68 -0.80 12.40
C LEU A 11 14.96 0.30 13.15
N LEU A 12 14.42 -0.02 14.34
CA LEU A 12 13.73 0.94 15.19
C LEU A 12 14.64 2.11 15.62
N GLU A 13 15.93 1.85 15.85
CA GLU A 13 16.90 2.92 16.14
C GLU A 13 16.97 3.98 15.03
N LEU A 14 16.82 3.59 13.75
CA LEU A 14 16.83 4.54 12.63
C LEU A 14 15.65 5.50 12.66
N TYR A 15 14.55 5.12 13.31
CA TYR A 15 13.35 5.93 13.47
C TYR A 15 13.26 6.60 14.85
N ARG A 16 14.28 6.44 15.71
CA ARG A 16 14.29 7.08 17.03
C ARG A 16 14.18 8.60 16.89
N GLY A 17 13.24 9.19 17.62
CA GLY A 17 13.02 10.64 17.62
C GLY A 17 12.17 11.16 16.45
N THR A 18 11.69 10.30 15.55
CA THR A 18 10.66 10.66 14.59
C THR A 18 9.26 10.55 15.20
N ASN A 19 8.27 11.14 14.55
CA ASN A 19 6.86 11.01 14.96
C ASN A 19 6.33 9.56 14.82
N ASP A 20 7.05 8.71 14.07
CA ASP A 20 6.63 7.33 13.78
C ASP A 20 7.14 6.33 14.82
N ALA A 21 8.11 6.73 15.66
CA ALA A 21 8.81 5.84 16.60
C ALA A 21 7.85 5.05 17.49
N ALA A 22 6.87 5.74 18.11
CA ALA A 22 5.92 5.10 19.02
C ALA A 22 4.96 4.13 18.31
N THR A 23 4.66 4.37 17.04
CA THR A 23 3.82 3.48 16.23
C THR A 23 4.59 2.24 15.81
N LEU A 24 5.84 2.42 15.36
CA LEU A 24 6.72 1.32 14.95
C LEU A 24 7.06 0.40 16.13
N GLU A 25 7.29 0.96 17.32
CA GLU A 25 7.52 0.17 18.54
C GLU A 25 6.30 -0.73 18.85
N LYS A 26 5.08 -0.20 18.79
CA LYS A 26 3.85 -0.99 18.99
C LYS A 26 3.70 -2.12 17.97
N LEU A 27 3.93 -1.84 16.69
CA LEU A 27 3.83 -2.85 15.63
C LEU A 27 4.91 -3.92 15.76
N SER A 28 6.11 -3.57 16.25
CA SER A 28 7.20 -4.54 16.45
C SER A 28 6.93 -5.56 17.54
N MET A 29 6.01 -5.27 18.46
CA MET A 29 5.63 -6.16 19.56
C MET A 29 4.54 -7.17 19.18
N TRP A 30 3.93 -7.05 18.00
CA TRP A 30 2.91 -7.98 17.54
C TRP A 30 3.56 -9.28 17.04
N ASP A 31 3.45 -10.35 17.82
CA ASP A 31 4.10 -11.64 17.59
C ASP A 31 3.19 -12.69 16.91
N ASP A 32 2.00 -12.29 16.44
CA ASP A 32 1.00 -13.21 15.86
C ASP A 32 1.47 -13.88 14.55
N ILE A 33 2.58 -13.42 13.96
CA ILE A 33 3.12 -13.94 12.71
C ILE A 33 4.54 -14.50 12.93
N ALA A 34 4.66 -15.45 13.85
CA ALA A 34 5.94 -16.15 14.10
C ALA A 34 6.34 -17.09 12.94
N ASP A 35 5.37 -17.58 12.17
CA ASP A 35 5.64 -18.42 11.00
C ASP A 35 6.05 -17.56 9.80
N LYS A 36 7.29 -17.73 9.34
CA LYS A 36 7.87 -16.97 8.23
C LYS A 36 7.11 -17.15 6.91
N ALA A 37 6.57 -18.33 6.63
CA ALA A 37 5.80 -18.56 5.41
C ALA A 37 4.45 -17.83 5.47
N ILE A 38 3.82 -17.81 6.64
CA ILE A 38 2.59 -17.02 6.87
C ILE A 38 2.92 -15.52 6.77
N ALA A 39 4.07 -15.08 7.29
CA ALA A 39 4.52 -13.69 7.20
C ALA A 39 4.72 -13.23 5.76
N GLU A 40 5.45 -14.02 4.96
CA GLU A 40 5.71 -13.69 3.56
C GLU A 40 4.42 -13.64 2.73
N LYS A 41 3.52 -14.61 2.96
CA LYS A 41 2.20 -14.62 2.31
C LYS A 41 1.37 -13.41 2.70
N THR A 42 1.23 -13.13 3.99
CA THR A 42 0.45 -11.99 4.50
C THR A 42 1.00 -10.66 4.01
N PHE A 43 2.32 -10.52 3.98
CA PHE A 43 2.98 -9.33 3.45
C PHE A 43 2.68 -9.13 1.95
N THR A 44 2.77 -10.19 1.16
CA THR A 44 2.48 -10.14 -0.29
C THR A 44 1.00 -9.84 -0.54
N ASP A 45 0.10 -10.48 0.19
CA ASP A 45 -1.34 -10.23 0.11
C ASP A 45 -1.66 -8.75 0.48
N SER A 46 -1.01 -8.22 1.53
CA SER A 46 -1.16 -6.82 1.93
C SER A 46 -0.64 -5.84 0.89
N LEU A 47 0.48 -6.16 0.20
CA LEU A 47 0.98 -5.34 -0.91
C LEU A 47 -0.02 -5.32 -2.07
N ASN A 48 -0.58 -6.46 -2.44
CA ASN A 48 -1.61 -6.53 -3.48
C ASN A 48 -2.83 -5.67 -3.09
N HIS A 49 -3.30 -5.77 -1.85
CA HIS A 49 -4.39 -4.93 -1.35
C HIS A 49 -4.07 -3.44 -1.36
N MET A 50 -2.83 -3.06 -1.06
CA MET A 50 -2.38 -1.67 -1.16
C MET A 50 -2.45 -1.18 -2.62
N PHE A 51 -1.98 -1.97 -3.59
CA PHE A 51 -2.08 -1.62 -5.01
C PHE A 51 -3.52 -1.53 -5.49
N ASP A 52 -4.40 -2.43 -5.05
CA ASP A 52 -5.82 -2.37 -5.37
C ASP A 52 -6.44 -1.06 -4.86
N SER A 53 -6.08 -0.66 -3.65
CA SER A 53 -6.56 0.59 -3.03
C SER A 53 -6.09 1.81 -3.83
N LEU A 54 -4.88 1.76 -4.39
CA LEU A 54 -4.38 2.82 -5.27
C LEU A 54 -5.15 2.88 -6.61
N LEU A 55 -5.52 1.73 -7.18
CA LEU A 55 -6.35 1.69 -8.39
C LEU A 55 -7.75 2.24 -8.14
N GLN A 56 -8.34 1.94 -6.99
CA GLN A 56 -9.62 2.51 -6.55
C GLN A 56 -9.53 4.02 -6.37
N LEU A 57 -8.49 4.51 -5.69
CA LEU A 57 -8.28 5.95 -5.52
C LEU A 57 -8.16 6.67 -6.86
N ARG A 58 -7.44 6.07 -7.82
CA ARG A 58 -7.31 6.63 -9.17
C ARG A 58 -8.63 6.66 -9.93
N GLN A 59 -9.44 5.60 -9.80
CA GLN A 59 -10.79 5.56 -10.37
C GLN A 59 -11.66 6.68 -9.79
N GLU A 60 -11.65 6.86 -8.47
CA GLU A 60 -12.41 7.92 -7.79
C GLU A 60 -11.98 9.32 -8.25
N GLU A 61 -10.67 9.55 -8.40
CA GLU A 61 -10.12 10.80 -8.92
C GLU A 61 -10.65 11.11 -10.32
N LEU A 62 -10.63 10.13 -11.23
CA LEU A 62 -11.14 10.29 -12.60
C LEU A 62 -12.65 10.53 -12.63
N ILE A 63 -13.42 9.85 -11.79
CA ILE A 63 -14.87 10.07 -11.67
C ILE A 63 -15.16 11.50 -11.16
N ALA A 64 -14.42 11.96 -10.15
CA ALA A 64 -14.58 13.31 -9.61
C ALA A 64 -14.21 14.39 -10.65
N ARG A 65 -13.16 14.14 -11.43
CA ARG A 65 -12.75 15.01 -12.54
C ARG A 65 -13.79 15.07 -13.65
N ASP A 66 -14.35 13.93 -14.06
CA ASP A 66 -15.39 13.89 -15.11
C ASP A 66 -16.60 14.75 -14.75
N ARG A 67 -17.02 14.70 -13.48
CA ARG A 67 -18.15 15.48 -12.94
C ARG A 67 -17.93 16.99 -12.95
N THR A 68 -16.68 17.45 -12.93
CA THR A 68 -16.34 18.87 -12.74
C THR A 68 -15.78 19.53 -13.98
N HIS A 69 -14.93 18.82 -14.73
CA HIS A 69 -14.19 19.35 -15.87
C HIS A 69 -14.30 18.46 -17.13
N GLY A 70 -14.92 17.27 -17.01
CA GLY A 70 -14.88 16.24 -18.04
C GLY A 70 -13.53 15.55 -18.16
N LEU A 71 -13.48 14.43 -18.89
CA LEU A 71 -12.26 13.67 -19.14
C LEU A 71 -11.72 13.83 -20.57
N SER A 72 -10.40 13.72 -20.70
CA SER A 72 -9.72 13.54 -21.99
C SER A 72 -9.99 12.15 -22.59
N SER A 73 -9.67 11.95 -23.87
CA SER A 73 -9.81 10.63 -24.51
C SER A 73 -8.92 9.56 -23.86
N GLU A 74 -7.74 9.94 -23.36
CA GLU A 74 -6.83 9.03 -22.65
C GLU A 74 -7.38 8.69 -21.27
N GLU A 75 -7.83 9.69 -20.52
CA GLU A 75 -8.42 9.51 -19.18
C GLU A 75 -9.70 8.65 -19.24
N ARG A 76 -10.53 8.80 -20.28
CA ARG A 76 -11.69 7.92 -20.48
C ARG A 76 -11.28 6.48 -20.73
N ARG A 77 -10.21 6.25 -21.49
CA ARG A 77 -9.70 4.91 -21.76
C ARG A 77 -9.12 4.30 -20.49
N GLU A 78 -8.36 5.08 -19.72
CA GLU A 78 -7.84 4.69 -18.40
C GLU A 78 -8.98 4.30 -17.47
N LEU A 79 -10.00 5.16 -17.30
CA LEU A 79 -11.16 4.88 -16.46
C LEU A 79 -11.92 3.62 -16.91
N TRP A 80 -12.06 3.42 -18.22
CA TRP A 80 -12.68 2.20 -18.75
C TRP A 80 -11.88 0.96 -18.37
N THR A 81 -10.54 0.97 -18.52
CA THR A 81 -9.68 -0.15 -18.11
C THR A 81 -9.75 -0.38 -16.60
N LEU A 82 -9.70 0.67 -15.78
CA LEU A 82 -9.83 0.56 -14.32
C LEU A 82 -11.16 -0.09 -13.92
N ASN A 83 -12.27 0.31 -14.54
CA ASN A 83 -13.57 -0.30 -14.29
C ASN A 83 -13.60 -1.80 -14.63
N GLN A 84 -12.94 -2.22 -15.71
CA GLN A 84 -12.85 -3.64 -16.08
C GLN A 84 -11.99 -4.43 -15.08
N GLU A 85 -10.82 -3.91 -14.72
CA GLU A 85 -9.91 -4.60 -13.79
C GLU A 85 -10.50 -4.70 -12.38
N LEU A 86 -11.14 -3.63 -11.89
CA LEU A 86 -11.80 -3.64 -10.58
C LEU A 86 -13.06 -4.51 -10.53
N ALA A 87 -13.75 -4.72 -11.67
CA ALA A 87 -14.91 -5.60 -11.75
C ALA A 87 -14.55 -7.10 -11.89
N ARG A 88 -13.29 -7.42 -12.18
CA ARG A 88 -12.79 -8.81 -12.30
C ARG A 88 -12.37 -9.43 -10.97
N LYS A 89 -12.27 -8.61 -9.91
CA LYS A 89 -12.10 -9.09 -8.53
C LYS A 89 -13.43 -9.54 -7.95
#